data_AF-A0A231V1B3-F1
#
_entry.id   AF-A0A231V1B3-F1
#
_cell.length_a   1.000
_cell.length_b   1.000
_cell.length_c   1.000
_cell.angle_alpha   90.00
_cell.angle_beta   90.00
_cell.angle_gamma   90.00
#
_symmetry.space_group_name_H-M   'P 1'
#
loop_
_entity.id
_entity.type
_entity.pdbx_description
1 polymer ?
#
loop_
_entity_poly.entity_id
_entity_poly.type
_entity_poly.pdbx_seq_one_letter_code
_entity_poly.pdbx_strand_id
1 'polypeptide(L)'
;MSARDTNRRKRNPARGPVGSKSDPERKASRQRRNDDSSAAKKPDATMQPHLPRPPGNLPAETLPLILEVKGDTDYALLDSGDGQKLERYGPYRIVRPEGQALWRPALRQAEWDAANAIFTGDTDEEGMGRWRFPKMPLGETWPMKHDGIDFLGRFTSFRHVGVFPEQATHWRHMAGLIENAGRPIKVLNLFGYTGLASLVAARAGAEVTHVDASRKAVGWARENQLLAGLDDKPIRWIVEDAMKFVEREGRRGNSYDIVLLDPPAFGRGPKGEVWQLFESLPAMVAGCRAILSDKPLAMVLTAYSIRASFYAIHALMRERMAGMGGRVESGELIIREHGEDAGGRAISTSLFSRWVPA
;
A
#
# COMPACT_ATOMS: atom_id res chain seq x y z
N MET A 1 -18.81 -51.99 54.88
CA MET A 1 -19.92 -52.76 54.27
C MET A 1 -19.57 -52.99 52.80
N SER A 2 -18.96 -54.14 52.48
CA SER A 2 -19.47 -55.19 51.54
C SER A 2 -19.90 -54.64 50.17
N ALA A 3 -19.14 -54.77 49.08
CA ALA A 3 -18.77 -55.97 48.30
C ALA A 3 -19.96 -56.70 47.62
N ARG A 4 -19.72 -57.10 46.36
CA ARG A 4 -20.39 -58.08 45.45
C ARG A 4 -21.26 -57.45 44.35
N ASP A 5 -20.97 -57.57 43.05
CA ASP A 5 -20.48 -58.66 42.17
C ASP A 5 -21.59 -59.57 41.59
N THR A 6 -21.44 -59.84 40.29
CA THR A 6 -21.92 -60.98 39.48
C THR A 6 -23.31 -61.01 38.77
N ASN A 7 -23.18 -61.19 37.44
CA ASN A 7 -23.72 -62.28 36.59
C ASN A 7 -25.13 -62.25 35.93
N ARG A 8 -25.07 -62.24 34.58
CA ARG A 8 -25.51 -63.30 33.63
C ARG A 8 -26.93 -63.91 33.79
N ARG A 9 -27.77 -63.79 32.73
CA ARG A 9 -28.04 -64.85 31.71
C ARG A 9 -29.21 -64.51 30.75
N LYS A 10 -28.91 -64.62 29.46
CA LYS A 10 -29.67 -65.23 28.32
C LYS A 10 -31.20 -65.38 28.42
N ARG A 11 -31.90 -64.94 27.35
CA ARG A 11 -32.71 -65.83 26.45
C ARG A 11 -33.24 -65.08 25.20
N ASN A 12 -32.86 -65.59 24.02
CA ASN A 12 -33.63 -65.54 22.77
C ASN A 12 -34.67 -66.71 22.83
N PRO A 13 -35.79 -66.74 22.06
CA PRO A 13 -35.78 -66.69 20.59
C PRO A 13 -37.05 -66.10 19.89
N ALA A 14 -36.96 -65.78 18.59
CA ALA A 14 -37.92 -66.23 17.55
C ALA A 14 -37.58 -65.64 16.16
N ARG A 15 -37.68 -66.50 15.15
CA ARG A 15 -37.43 -66.29 13.71
C ARG A 15 -38.61 -65.55 13.05
N GLY A 16 -38.35 -64.52 12.23
CA GLY A 16 -38.55 -64.52 10.76
C GLY A 16 -39.91 -63.94 10.33
N PRO A 17 -40.15 -63.51 9.06
CA PRO A 17 -39.30 -63.63 7.88
C PRO A 17 -39.01 -62.31 7.13
N VAL A 18 -38.15 -62.47 6.13
CA VAL A 18 -37.68 -61.49 5.14
C VAL A 18 -38.74 -61.24 4.06
N GLY A 19 -38.86 -59.99 3.63
CA GLY A 19 -38.97 -59.64 2.21
C GLY A 19 -40.29 -59.04 1.74
N SER A 20 -40.29 -57.73 1.44
CA SER A 20 -40.83 -57.24 0.17
C SER A 20 -40.21 -55.89 -0.19
N LYS A 21 -39.78 -55.79 -1.45
CA LYS A 21 -39.14 -54.66 -2.10
C LYS A 21 -40.10 -53.47 -2.16
N SER A 22 -39.61 -52.25 -1.92
CA SER A 22 -40.35 -51.01 -2.22
C SER A 22 -39.58 -50.13 -3.20
N ASP A 23 -40.30 -49.73 -4.25
CA ASP A 23 -39.90 -48.91 -5.40
C ASP A 23 -39.28 -47.55 -5.04
N PRO A 24 -38.32 -47.05 -5.85
CA PRO A 24 -37.68 -45.74 -5.65
C PRO A 24 -38.44 -44.54 -6.25
N GLU A 25 -39.74 -44.63 -6.54
CA GLU A 25 -40.45 -43.53 -7.24
C GLU A 25 -41.31 -42.61 -6.36
N ARG A 26 -41.35 -42.79 -5.03
CA ARG A 26 -42.16 -41.93 -4.13
C ARG A 26 -41.39 -40.90 -3.30
N LYS A 27 -40.13 -40.63 -3.61
CA LYS A 27 -39.33 -39.53 -3.01
C LYS A 27 -39.10 -38.32 -3.93
N ALA A 28 -39.64 -38.32 -5.14
CA ALA A 28 -39.39 -37.25 -6.12
C ALA A 28 -40.33 -36.04 -6.03
N SER A 29 -41.34 -36.01 -5.14
CA SER A 29 -42.37 -34.96 -5.12
C SER A 29 -42.45 -34.11 -3.86
N ARG A 30 -41.50 -34.24 -2.91
CA ARG A 30 -41.43 -33.40 -1.70
C ARG A 30 -40.17 -32.54 -1.58
N GLN A 31 -39.37 -32.46 -2.64
CA GLN A 31 -38.07 -31.78 -2.64
C GLN A 31 -37.95 -30.75 -3.77
N ARG A 32 -39.05 -30.04 -4.06
CA ARG A 32 -39.12 -28.93 -5.06
C ARG A 32 -39.91 -27.72 -4.57
N ARG A 33 -39.91 -27.46 -3.26
CA ARG A 33 -40.43 -26.23 -2.65
C ARG A 33 -39.64 -25.97 -1.37
N ASN A 34 -38.42 -25.43 -1.51
CA ASN A 34 -37.69 -24.70 -0.46
C ASN A 34 -36.33 -24.14 -0.95
N ASP A 35 -36.22 -23.73 -2.22
CA ASP A 35 -35.05 -22.97 -2.72
C ASP A 35 -35.48 -21.57 -3.15
N ASP A 36 -36.21 -20.88 -2.28
CA ASP A 36 -36.57 -19.48 -2.48
C ASP A 36 -36.49 -18.73 -1.15
N SER A 37 -35.27 -18.56 -0.63
CA SER A 37 -34.94 -17.48 0.30
C SER A 37 -33.42 -17.32 0.52
N SER A 38 -32.98 -16.07 0.44
CA SER A 38 -31.63 -15.55 0.73
C SER A 38 -30.56 -15.58 -0.38
N ALA A 39 -30.95 -15.24 -1.60
CA ALA A 39 -30.06 -14.40 -2.40
C ALA A 39 -29.95 -13.04 -1.69
N ALA A 40 -28.89 -12.85 -0.90
CA ALA A 40 -28.53 -11.54 -0.38
C ALA A 40 -28.45 -10.58 -1.58
N LYS A 41 -29.37 -9.61 -1.63
CA LYS A 41 -29.30 -8.52 -2.60
C LYS A 41 -27.91 -7.91 -2.48
N LYS A 42 -27.09 -8.05 -3.54
CA LYS A 42 -25.91 -7.20 -3.70
C LYS A 42 -26.38 -5.76 -3.48
N PRO A 43 -25.72 -4.98 -2.62
CA PRO A 43 -26.09 -3.58 -2.47
C PRO A 43 -26.05 -2.99 -3.87
N ASP A 44 -27.17 -2.34 -4.22
CA ASP A 44 -27.30 -1.58 -5.45
C ASP A 44 -26.04 -0.71 -5.55
N ALA A 45 -25.28 -0.83 -6.64
CA ALA A 45 -24.09 -0.04 -6.84
C ALA A 45 -24.58 1.40 -6.97
N THR A 46 -24.66 2.11 -5.85
CA THR A 46 -24.96 3.53 -5.79
C THR A 46 -23.96 4.19 -6.71
N MET A 47 -24.42 4.55 -7.92
CA MET A 47 -23.65 5.33 -8.88
C MET A 47 -23.16 6.55 -8.11
N GLN A 48 -21.84 6.61 -7.89
CA GLN A 48 -21.26 7.77 -7.27
C GLN A 48 -21.67 9.01 -8.10
N PRO A 49 -22.04 10.12 -7.45
CA PRO A 49 -22.46 11.32 -8.16
C PRO A 49 -21.38 11.70 -9.17
N HIS A 50 -21.79 11.89 -10.43
CA HIS A 50 -20.89 12.21 -11.53
C HIS A 50 -20.19 13.53 -11.23
N LEU A 51 -18.88 13.48 -10.95
CA LEU A 51 -18.10 14.69 -10.71
C LEU A 51 -17.97 15.48 -12.02
N PRO A 52 -18.44 16.73 -12.09
CA PRO A 52 -18.35 17.51 -13.31
C PRO A 52 -16.87 17.67 -13.69
N ARG A 53 -16.59 17.63 -15.00
CA ARG A 53 -15.24 17.89 -15.51
C ARG A 53 -14.91 19.37 -15.30
N PRO A 54 -13.74 19.72 -14.76
CA PRO A 54 -13.33 21.11 -14.66
C PRO A 54 -13.20 21.74 -16.06
N PRO A 55 -13.58 23.03 -16.23
CA PRO A 55 -13.44 23.70 -17.53
C PRO A 55 -11.97 23.96 -17.87
N GLY A 56 -11.70 24.19 -19.16
CA GLY A 56 -10.39 24.57 -19.67
C GLY A 56 -9.62 23.45 -20.37
N ASN A 57 -8.48 23.80 -20.95
CA ASN A 57 -7.63 22.87 -21.69
C ASN A 57 -6.98 21.85 -20.75
N LEU A 58 -6.79 20.62 -21.24
CA LEU A 58 -5.99 19.63 -20.54
C LEU A 58 -4.53 20.10 -20.44
N PRO A 59 -3.82 19.80 -19.33
CA PRO A 59 -2.38 19.98 -19.26
C PRO A 59 -1.64 19.24 -20.39
N ALA A 60 -0.42 19.68 -20.69
CA ALA A 60 0.51 18.89 -21.50
C ALA A 60 0.76 17.51 -20.85
N GLU A 61 1.28 16.56 -21.61
CA GLU A 61 1.53 15.21 -21.09
C GLU A 61 2.93 14.70 -21.43
N THR A 62 3.46 13.83 -20.58
CA THR A 62 4.68 13.05 -20.82
C THR A 62 4.43 11.63 -20.34
N LEU A 63 4.35 10.69 -21.29
CA LEU A 63 4.07 9.29 -21.05
C LEU A 63 4.62 8.41 -22.19
N PRO A 64 5.06 7.17 -21.91
CA PRO A 64 5.34 6.65 -20.57
C PRO A 64 6.62 7.28 -19.99
N LEU A 65 6.61 7.57 -18.68
CA LEU A 65 7.81 7.95 -17.94
C LEU A 65 8.15 6.86 -16.92
N ILE A 66 9.29 6.19 -17.10
CA ILE A 66 9.77 5.18 -16.15
C ILE A 66 10.75 5.84 -15.18
N LEU A 67 10.41 5.85 -13.89
CA LEU A 67 11.27 6.36 -12.83
C LEU A 67 12.00 5.20 -12.18
N GLU A 68 13.33 5.27 -12.15
CA GLU A 68 14.17 4.18 -11.66
C GLU A 68 14.89 4.56 -10.35
N VAL A 69 14.84 3.66 -9.38
CA VAL A 69 15.72 3.66 -8.21
C VAL A 69 16.76 2.55 -8.34
N LYS A 70 18.02 2.93 -8.13
CA LYS A 70 19.14 2.01 -8.01
C LYS A 70 19.50 1.86 -6.54
N GLY A 71 20.02 0.69 -6.18
CA GLY A 71 20.51 0.44 -4.83
C GLY A 71 21.70 1.33 -4.45
N ASP A 72 21.73 1.78 -3.21
CA ASP A 72 22.80 2.49 -2.52
C ASP A 72 23.33 1.67 -1.33
N THR A 73 24.06 2.30 -0.41
CA THR A 73 24.61 1.61 0.77
C THR A 73 23.54 1.10 1.72
N ASP A 74 22.42 1.82 1.86
CA ASP A 74 21.37 1.54 2.82
C ASP A 74 20.29 0.63 2.24
N TYR A 75 19.97 0.74 0.97
CA TYR A 75 19.02 -0.14 0.30
C TYR A 75 19.58 -0.68 -1.01
N ALA A 76 19.39 -1.97 -1.27
CA ALA A 76 19.59 -2.52 -2.62
C ALA A 76 18.70 -3.73 -2.88
N LEU A 77 18.11 -3.82 -4.06
CA LEU A 77 17.61 -5.08 -4.60
C LEU A 77 18.82 -5.89 -5.07
N LEU A 78 19.14 -7.01 -4.44
CA LEU A 78 20.35 -7.79 -4.74
C LEU A 78 20.11 -8.82 -5.84
N ASP A 79 18.96 -9.49 -5.81
CA ASP A 79 18.56 -10.50 -6.80
C ASP A 79 17.05 -10.73 -6.71
N SER A 80 16.49 -11.32 -7.76
CA SER A 80 15.09 -11.66 -7.83
C SER A 80 14.85 -12.82 -8.78
N GLY A 81 13.78 -13.55 -8.53
CA GLY A 81 13.33 -14.66 -9.34
C GLY A 81 12.51 -15.67 -8.55
N ASP A 82 11.91 -16.62 -9.25
CA ASP A 82 11.06 -17.67 -8.72
C ASP A 82 9.98 -17.15 -7.75
N GLY A 83 9.43 -15.96 -8.06
CA GLY A 83 8.40 -15.31 -7.26
C GLY A 83 8.90 -14.65 -5.97
N GLN A 84 10.20 -14.40 -5.84
CA GLN A 84 10.83 -13.80 -4.67
C GLN A 84 11.83 -12.70 -5.05
N LYS A 85 12.16 -11.87 -4.06
CA LYS A 85 13.25 -10.90 -4.13
C LYS A 85 14.12 -10.97 -2.88
N LEU A 86 15.42 -10.79 -3.09
CA LEU A 86 16.45 -10.67 -2.07
C LEU A 86 16.91 -9.22 -2.02
N GLU A 87 16.73 -8.57 -0.88
CA GLU A 87 17.02 -7.15 -0.69
C GLU A 87 17.98 -6.94 0.48
N ARG A 88 18.81 -5.90 0.41
CA ARG A 88 19.56 -5.34 1.53
C ARG A 88 18.79 -4.15 2.09
N TYR A 89 18.53 -4.17 3.39
CA TYR A 89 18.09 -3.02 4.18
C TYR A 89 19.09 -2.82 5.33
N GLY A 90 20.02 -1.90 5.14
CA GLY A 90 21.11 -1.60 6.07
C GLY A 90 21.92 -2.87 6.38
N PRO A 91 21.99 -3.31 7.65
CA PRO A 91 22.76 -4.49 8.03
C PRO A 91 22.11 -5.81 7.61
N TYR A 92 20.85 -5.81 7.16
CA TYR A 92 20.09 -7.04 6.94
C TYR A 92 19.86 -7.36 5.48
N ARG A 93 20.03 -8.64 5.17
CA ARG A 93 19.52 -9.26 3.94
C ARG A 93 18.15 -9.87 4.21
N ILE A 94 17.17 -9.50 3.40
CA ILE A 94 15.77 -9.82 3.60
C ILE A 94 15.21 -10.46 2.33
N VAL A 95 14.57 -11.62 2.48
CA VAL A 95 13.83 -12.28 1.39
C VAL A 95 12.34 -12.01 1.55
N ARG A 96 11.70 -11.55 0.48
CA ARG A 96 10.26 -11.29 0.42
C ARG A 96 9.62 -11.87 -0.85
N PRO A 97 8.31 -12.21 -0.81
CA PRO A 97 7.56 -12.54 -2.02
C PRO A 97 7.51 -11.37 -3.01
N GLU A 98 7.65 -11.70 -4.29
CA GLU A 98 7.52 -10.79 -5.43
C GLU A 98 6.96 -11.57 -6.63
N GLY A 99 5.63 -11.67 -6.73
CA GLY A 99 4.97 -12.55 -7.71
C GLY A 99 5.28 -12.21 -9.18
N GLN A 100 5.71 -10.99 -9.48
CA GLN A 100 6.10 -10.58 -10.83
C GLN A 100 7.54 -10.98 -11.20
N ALA A 101 8.36 -11.41 -10.24
CA ALA A 101 9.71 -11.89 -10.48
C ALA A 101 9.67 -13.33 -11.04
N LEU A 102 9.11 -13.46 -12.25
CA LEU A 102 8.82 -14.74 -12.92
C LEU A 102 10.08 -15.45 -13.46
N TRP A 103 11.18 -14.71 -13.60
CA TRP A 103 12.46 -15.21 -14.06
C TRP A 103 13.19 -16.01 -12.97
N ARG A 104 14.36 -16.58 -13.29
CA ARG A 104 15.18 -17.30 -12.31
C ARG A 104 16.12 -16.35 -11.57
N PRO A 105 16.42 -16.60 -10.29
CA PRO A 105 17.51 -15.92 -9.57
C PRO A 105 18.84 -16.05 -10.31
N ALA A 106 19.64 -14.98 -10.32
CA ALA A 106 20.97 -14.99 -10.95
C ALA A 106 22.07 -15.32 -9.94
N LEU A 107 21.89 -14.98 -8.66
CA LEU A 107 22.84 -15.32 -7.61
C LEU A 107 22.74 -16.79 -7.22
N ARG A 108 23.86 -17.34 -6.75
CA ARG A 108 23.94 -18.68 -6.17
C ARG A 108 23.01 -18.80 -4.96
N GLN A 109 22.45 -19.99 -4.73
CA GLN A 109 21.56 -20.28 -3.60
C GLN A 109 22.15 -19.88 -2.24
N ALA A 110 23.46 -20.01 -2.06
CA ALA A 110 24.14 -19.62 -0.83
C ALA A 110 24.02 -18.10 -0.49
N GLU A 111 23.79 -17.22 -1.48
CA GLU A 111 23.52 -15.80 -1.21
C GLU A 111 22.12 -15.58 -0.62
N TRP A 112 21.15 -16.39 -1.06
CA TRP A 112 19.77 -16.40 -0.55
C TRP A 112 19.69 -17.05 0.83
N ASP A 113 20.42 -18.16 1.04
CA ASP A 113 20.52 -18.84 2.35
C ASP A 113 21.19 -17.96 3.42
N ALA A 114 21.97 -16.96 2.99
CA ALA A 114 22.59 -15.98 3.87
C ALA A 114 21.60 -14.90 4.38
N ALA A 115 20.32 -14.93 4.00
CA ALA A 115 19.32 -13.99 4.47
C ALA A 115 19.20 -13.97 6.00
N ASN A 116 19.06 -12.77 6.56
CA ASN A 116 18.83 -12.54 7.98
C ASN A 116 17.35 -12.73 8.33
N ALA A 117 16.45 -12.36 7.42
CA ALA A 117 15.01 -12.45 7.59
C ALA A 117 14.33 -12.94 6.32
N ILE A 118 13.32 -13.78 6.46
CA ILE A 118 12.50 -14.31 5.35
C ILE A 118 11.04 -14.11 5.73
N PHE A 119 10.29 -13.37 4.91
CA PHE A 119 8.85 -13.25 5.10
C PHE A 119 8.15 -14.51 4.57
N THR A 120 7.28 -15.08 5.39
CA THR A 120 6.48 -16.27 5.07
C THR A 120 5.02 -15.97 5.40
N GLY A 121 4.07 -16.44 4.60
CA GLY A 121 2.64 -16.20 4.84
C GLY A 121 1.91 -15.77 3.59
N ASP A 122 0.83 -15.02 3.78
CA ASP A 122 0.06 -14.45 2.68
C ASP A 122 0.96 -13.50 1.86
N THR A 123 0.94 -13.66 0.54
CA THR A 123 1.78 -12.92 -0.40
C THR A 123 1.13 -11.62 -0.87
N ASP A 124 -0.15 -11.39 -0.57
CA ASP A 124 -0.83 -10.13 -0.85
C ASP A 124 -0.20 -8.97 -0.05
N GLU A 125 -0.29 -7.73 -0.55
CA GLU A 125 0.40 -6.59 0.08
C GLU A 125 -0.04 -6.31 1.52
N GLU A 126 -1.34 -6.49 1.76
CA GLU A 126 -1.99 -6.37 3.07
C GLU A 126 -2.18 -7.74 3.74
N GLY A 127 -1.59 -8.79 3.18
CA GLY A 127 -1.65 -10.15 3.69
C GLY A 127 -0.89 -10.31 5.01
N MET A 128 -1.49 -11.02 5.97
CA MET A 128 -0.82 -11.33 7.22
C MET A 128 0.19 -12.47 7.03
N GLY A 129 1.38 -12.30 7.61
CA GLY A 129 2.42 -13.32 7.60
C GLY A 129 3.28 -13.30 8.86
N ARG A 130 4.42 -13.98 8.76
CA ARG A 130 5.39 -14.17 9.83
C ARG A 130 6.80 -14.06 9.26
N TRP A 131 7.65 -13.38 10.02
CA TRP A 131 9.08 -13.32 9.74
C TRP A 131 9.79 -14.52 10.35
N ARG A 132 10.55 -15.25 9.53
CA ARG A 132 11.51 -16.26 9.97
C ARG A 132 12.89 -15.63 10.02
N PHE A 133 13.62 -15.89 11.10
CA PHE A 133 15.01 -15.45 11.27
C PHE A 133 15.94 -16.67 11.32
N PRO A 134 16.55 -17.09 10.19
CA PRO A 134 17.26 -18.37 10.11
C PRO A 134 18.50 -18.47 11.00
N LYS A 135 19.18 -17.35 11.26
CA LYS A 135 20.45 -17.30 12.00
C LYS A 135 20.23 -17.11 13.49
N MET A 136 19.51 -16.06 13.86
CA MET A 136 19.19 -15.70 15.25
C MET A 136 17.96 -14.79 15.28
N PRO A 137 17.20 -14.73 16.39
CA PRO A 137 16.12 -13.77 16.55
C PRO A 137 16.61 -12.33 16.35
N LEU A 138 15.85 -11.54 15.59
CA LEU A 138 16.10 -10.11 15.38
C LEU A 138 15.11 -9.28 16.20
N GLY A 139 15.52 -8.07 16.57
CA GLY A 139 14.62 -7.07 17.16
C GLY A 139 13.56 -6.60 16.17
N GLU A 140 12.55 -5.88 16.67
CA GLU A 140 11.47 -5.35 15.82
C GLU A 140 11.97 -4.35 14.78
N THR A 141 12.97 -3.54 15.14
CA THR A 141 13.47 -2.43 14.32
C THR A 141 14.98 -2.47 14.13
N TRP A 142 15.46 -1.76 13.11
CA TRP A 142 16.89 -1.51 12.87
C TRP A 142 17.09 -0.13 12.23
N PRO A 143 18.26 0.51 12.44
CA PRO A 143 18.55 1.81 11.86
C PRO A 143 18.77 1.70 10.35
N MET A 144 18.27 2.71 9.64
CA MET A 144 18.38 2.90 8.20
C MET A 144 18.63 4.38 7.93
N LYS A 145 19.19 4.69 6.77
CA LYS A 145 19.37 6.07 6.31
C LYS A 145 18.85 6.25 4.89
N HIS A 146 18.20 7.38 4.64
CA HIS A 146 17.86 7.83 3.30
C HIS A 146 18.34 9.27 3.13
N ASP A 147 19.32 9.48 2.27
CA ASP A 147 19.83 10.83 1.94
C ASP A 147 20.24 11.64 3.19
N GLY A 148 20.73 10.99 4.25
CA GLY A 148 21.06 11.65 5.51
C GLY A 148 19.92 11.77 6.53
N ILE A 149 18.69 11.37 6.22
CA ILE A 149 17.59 11.21 7.20
C ILE A 149 17.70 9.80 7.80
N ASP A 150 17.93 9.74 9.11
CA ASP A 150 17.87 8.50 9.88
C ASP A 150 16.40 8.08 10.11
N PHE A 151 16.11 6.80 9.92
CA PHE A 151 14.79 6.22 10.15
C PHE A 151 14.91 4.75 10.58
N LEU A 152 13.79 4.13 10.95
CA LEU A 152 13.77 2.72 11.34
C LEU A 152 13.18 1.84 10.25
N GLY A 153 13.95 0.85 9.81
CA GLY A 153 13.37 -0.36 9.22
C GLY A 153 12.65 -1.13 10.31
N ARG A 154 11.54 -1.80 9.96
CA ARG A 154 10.67 -2.47 10.94
C ARG A 154 10.07 -3.77 10.40
N PHE A 155 10.24 -4.85 11.16
CA PHE A 155 9.49 -6.08 10.93
C PHE A 155 8.08 -5.93 11.47
N THR A 156 7.09 -6.05 10.59
CA THR A 156 5.67 -5.98 10.96
C THR A 156 4.99 -7.34 10.73
N SER A 157 3.71 -7.47 11.05
CA SER A 157 2.91 -8.65 10.68
C SER A 157 2.62 -8.74 9.17
N PHE A 158 3.01 -7.74 8.39
CA PHE A 158 2.86 -7.67 6.94
C PHE A 158 4.24 -7.72 6.25
N ARG A 159 4.25 -7.86 4.92
CA ARG A 159 5.47 -7.95 4.11
C ARG A 159 6.28 -6.65 4.02
N HIS A 160 5.70 -5.50 4.39
CA HIS A 160 6.38 -4.21 4.34
C HIS A 160 7.35 -4.03 5.52
N VAL A 161 8.48 -3.37 5.26
CA VAL A 161 9.58 -3.20 6.22
C VAL A 161 9.73 -1.76 6.74
N GLY A 162 8.67 -0.96 6.67
CA GLY A 162 8.64 0.42 7.18
C GLY A 162 9.10 1.49 6.18
N VAL A 163 9.48 1.12 4.96
CA VAL A 163 9.85 2.04 3.88
C VAL A 163 9.60 1.41 2.51
N PHE A 164 9.33 2.26 1.52
CA PHE A 164 9.25 1.93 0.09
C PHE A 164 10.34 2.71 -0.65
N PRO A 165 11.57 2.17 -0.77
CA PRO A 165 12.72 2.90 -1.31
C PRO A 165 12.55 3.44 -2.73
N GLU A 166 11.71 2.80 -3.55
CA GLU A 166 11.33 3.25 -4.90
C GLU A 166 10.79 4.68 -4.93
N GLN A 167 10.14 5.12 -3.84
CA GLN A 167 9.53 6.45 -3.70
C GLN A 167 10.58 7.57 -3.62
N ALA A 168 11.87 7.25 -3.46
CA ALA A 168 12.98 8.21 -3.42
C ALA A 168 13.01 9.17 -4.62
N THR A 169 12.56 8.74 -5.80
CA THR A 169 12.47 9.60 -6.98
C THR A 169 11.48 10.75 -6.79
N HIS A 170 10.34 10.48 -6.14
CA HIS A 170 9.35 11.48 -5.79
C HIS A 170 9.81 12.38 -4.65
N TRP A 171 10.48 11.81 -3.63
CA TRP A 171 11.02 12.58 -2.51
C TRP A 171 12.08 13.60 -2.97
N ARG A 172 13.02 13.18 -3.82
CA ARG A 172 14.05 14.05 -4.40
C ARG A 172 13.44 15.17 -5.24
N HIS A 173 12.45 14.84 -6.08
CA HIS A 173 11.76 15.84 -6.89
C HIS A 173 11.05 16.88 -6.02
N MET A 174 10.31 16.44 -5.01
CA MET A 174 9.63 17.32 -4.06
C MET A 174 10.60 18.21 -3.28
N ALA A 175 11.70 17.65 -2.76
CA ALA A 175 12.72 18.42 -2.05
C ALA A 175 13.28 19.55 -2.93
N GLY A 176 13.63 19.24 -4.18
CA GLY A 176 14.09 20.25 -5.13
C GLY A 176 13.05 21.33 -5.44
N LEU A 177 11.76 21.00 -5.49
CA LEU A 177 10.70 22.01 -5.64
C LEU A 177 10.62 22.94 -4.42
N ILE A 178 10.73 22.38 -3.21
CA ILE A 178 10.68 23.15 -1.96
C ILE A 178 11.88 24.09 -1.85
N GLU A 179 13.09 23.57 -2.07
CA GLU A 179 14.35 24.32 -1.95
C GLU A 179 14.43 25.47 -2.96
N ASN A 180 13.92 25.26 -4.18
CA ASN A 180 13.96 26.27 -5.24
C ASN A 180 12.78 27.26 -5.21
N ALA A 181 11.81 27.08 -4.31
CA ALA A 181 10.59 27.89 -4.33
C ALA A 181 10.81 29.37 -3.95
N GLY A 182 11.86 29.67 -3.19
CA GLY A 182 12.14 31.03 -2.70
C GLY A 182 11.08 31.62 -1.76
N ARG A 183 10.18 30.77 -1.22
CA ARG A 183 9.09 31.13 -0.30
C ARG A 183 8.74 29.95 0.61
N PRO A 184 8.04 30.16 1.74
CA PRO A 184 7.49 29.07 2.54
C PRO A 184 6.54 28.19 1.72
N ILE A 185 6.69 26.87 1.84
CA ILE A 185 5.92 25.86 1.12
C ILE A 185 5.11 25.01 2.11
N LYS A 186 3.82 24.85 1.83
CA LYS A 186 2.93 23.93 2.56
C LYS A 186 2.79 22.62 1.82
N VAL A 187 3.17 21.53 2.48
CA VAL A 187 3.09 20.16 1.95
C VAL A 187 2.00 19.38 2.69
N LEU A 188 1.09 18.76 1.94
CA LEU A 188 0.14 17.77 2.46
C LEU A 188 0.59 16.38 2.02
N ASN A 189 0.83 15.48 2.97
CA ASN A 189 1.11 14.07 2.72
C ASN A 189 -0.05 13.21 3.21
N LEU A 190 -0.83 12.66 2.27
CA LEU A 190 -1.98 11.80 2.53
C LEU A 190 -1.59 10.33 2.43
N PHE A 191 -2.11 9.51 3.36
CA PHE A 191 -1.71 8.11 3.53
C PHE A 191 -0.20 8.00 3.82
N GLY A 192 0.28 8.90 4.69
CA GLY A 192 1.70 9.18 4.84
C GLY A 192 2.54 8.06 5.46
N TYR A 193 1.93 7.00 5.97
CA TYR A 193 2.58 5.81 6.51
C TYR A 193 3.66 6.14 7.56
N THR A 194 4.91 5.72 7.36
CA THR A 194 6.03 5.95 8.27
C THR A 194 6.69 7.32 8.11
N GLY A 195 6.14 8.18 7.25
CA GLY A 195 6.43 9.61 7.24
C GLY A 195 7.71 10.04 6.53
N LEU A 196 8.42 9.15 5.81
CA LEU A 196 9.68 9.49 5.12
C LEU A 196 9.54 10.68 4.17
N ALA A 197 8.48 10.74 3.36
CA ALA A 197 8.21 11.91 2.52
C ALA A 197 8.00 13.19 3.35
N SER A 198 7.30 13.09 4.48
CA SER A 198 7.09 14.21 5.39
C SER A 198 8.40 14.72 6.00
N LEU A 199 9.32 13.82 6.36
CA LEU A 199 10.63 14.19 6.89
C LEU A 199 11.51 14.84 5.82
N VAL A 200 11.50 14.31 4.59
CA VAL A 200 12.20 14.92 3.45
C VAL A 200 11.69 16.34 3.20
N ALA A 201 10.37 16.53 3.15
CA ALA A 201 9.75 17.84 2.96
C ALA A 201 10.12 18.82 4.08
N ALA A 202 10.03 18.38 5.33
CA ALA A 202 10.34 19.21 6.50
C ALA A 202 11.82 19.61 6.54
N ARG A 203 12.73 18.70 6.19
CA ARG A 203 14.16 18.97 6.08
C ARG A 203 14.45 19.99 4.97
N ALA A 204 13.75 19.89 3.84
CA ALA A 204 13.84 20.85 2.74
C ALA A 204 13.27 22.25 3.08
N GLY A 205 12.62 22.41 4.25
CA GLY A 205 12.12 23.69 4.76
C GLY A 205 10.62 23.91 4.63
N ALA A 206 9.84 22.87 4.30
CA ALA A 206 8.39 22.99 4.20
C ALA A 206 7.67 22.92 5.56
N GLU A 207 6.51 23.57 5.63
CA GLU A 207 5.46 23.30 6.62
C GLU A 207 4.68 22.06 6.19
N VAL A 208 4.70 21.00 6.99
CA VAL A 208 4.16 19.69 6.59
C VAL A 208 2.90 19.36 7.38
N THR A 209 1.84 18.96 6.69
CA THR A 209 0.74 18.22 7.29
C THR A 209 0.81 16.76 6.83
N HIS A 210 0.97 15.85 7.77
CA HIS A 210 0.98 14.41 7.55
C HIS A 210 -0.35 13.82 8.02
N VAL A 211 -1.00 13.02 7.18
CA VAL A 211 -2.29 12.40 7.46
C VAL A 211 -2.21 10.90 7.23
N ASP A 212 -2.54 10.12 8.25
CA ASP A 212 -2.71 8.68 8.14
C ASP A 212 -3.84 8.21 9.06
N ALA A 213 -4.62 7.21 8.64
CA ALA A 213 -5.70 6.66 9.46
C ALA A 213 -5.18 5.81 10.63
N SER A 214 -3.98 5.25 10.51
CA SER A 214 -3.37 4.39 11.51
C SER A 214 -2.61 5.22 12.55
N ARG A 215 -3.17 5.27 13.77
CA ARG A 215 -2.46 5.83 14.95
C ARG A 215 -1.07 5.20 15.13
N LYS A 216 -0.94 3.91 14.81
CA LYS A 216 0.32 3.17 14.89
C LYS A 216 1.33 3.66 13.85
N ALA A 217 0.90 3.90 12.60
CA ALA A 217 1.77 4.46 11.57
C ALA A 217 2.23 5.88 11.90
N VAL A 218 1.32 6.75 12.37
CA VAL A 218 1.68 8.09 12.84
C VAL A 218 2.65 8.04 14.03
N GLY A 219 2.50 7.05 14.92
CA GLY A 219 3.46 6.79 15.99
C GLY A 219 4.87 6.50 15.45
N TRP A 220 4.97 5.58 14.48
CA TRP A 220 6.24 5.27 13.80
C TRP A 220 6.83 6.46 13.07
N ALA A 221 6.00 7.29 12.44
CA ALA A 221 6.46 8.48 11.74
C ALA A 221 7.05 9.53 12.70
N ARG A 222 6.48 9.67 13.90
CA ARG A 222 7.04 10.49 14.98
C ARG A 222 8.33 9.92 15.56
N GLU A 223 8.44 8.59 15.71
CA GLU A 223 9.69 7.93 16.08
C GLU A 223 10.80 8.23 15.05
N ASN A 224 10.47 8.19 13.75
CA ASN A 224 11.40 8.56 12.69
C ASN A 224 11.75 10.06 12.72
N GLN A 225 10.82 10.96 13.08
CA GLN A 225 11.11 12.38 13.23
C GLN A 225 12.17 12.64 14.31
N LEU A 226 11.99 12.01 15.48
CA LEU A 226 12.93 12.08 16.61
C LEU A 226 14.30 11.54 16.20
N LEU A 227 14.32 10.38 15.54
CA LEU A 227 15.57 9.76 15.10
C LEU A 227 16.31 10.61 14.06
N ALA A 228 15.58 11.26 13.16
CA ALA A 228 16.14 12.15 12.15
C ALA A 228 16.63 13.49 12.71
N GLY A 229 16.41 13.79 14.00
CA GLY A 229 16.74 15.07 14.62
C GLY A 229 15.93 16.24 14.04
N LEU A 230 14.68 15.98 13.64
CA LEU A 230 13.79 16.97 13.00
C LEU A 230 12.63 17.40 13.91
N ASP A 231 12.79 17.29 15.23
CA ASP A 231 11.74 17.60 16.21
C ASP A 231 11.36 19.07 16.25
N ASP A 232 12.28 19.95 15.84
CA ASP A 232 12.08 21.40 15.72
C ASP A 232 11.31 21.78 14.44
N LYS A 233 11.13 20.84 13.50
CA LYS A 233 10.50 21.12 12.21
C LYS A 233 8.96 21.17 12.30
N PRO A 234 8.31 22.02 11.47
CA PRO A 234 6.86 22.22 11.53
C PRO A 234 6.08 21.08 10.86
N ILE A 235 5.99 19.93 11.54
CA ILE A 235 5.20 18.77 11.09
C ILE A 235 3.93 18.61 11.93
N ARG A 236 2.77 18.80 11.30
CA ARG A 236 1.45 18.53 11.89
C ARG A 236 1.04 17.09 11.61
N TRP A 237 1.01 16.27 12.66
CA TRP A 237 0.62 14.87 12.61
C TRP A 237 -0.88 14.68 12.85
N ILE A 238 -1.61 14.17 11.86
CA ILE A 238 -3.05 13.97 11.90
C ILE A 238 -3.39 12.49 11.79
N VAL A 239 -4.19 12.00 12.75
CA VAL A 239 -4.77 10.65 12.70
C VAL A 239 -6.23 10.77 12.27
N GLU A 240 -6.50 10.62 10.97
CA GLU A 240 -7.83 10.80 10.38
C GLU A 240 -7.97 10.05 9.05
N ASP A 241 -9.22 9.80 8.65
CA ASP A 241 -9.52 9.42 7.28
C ASP A 241 -9.12 10.54 6.30
N ALA A 242 -8.38 10.20 5.26
CA ALA A 242 -7.80 11.18 4.34
C ALA A 242 -8.89 11.96 3.56
N MET A 243 -10.00 11.32 3.18
CA MET A 243 -11.09 11.97 2.46
C MET A 243 -11.76 13.03 3.34
N LYS A 244 -12.11 12.65 4.57
CA LYS A 244 -12.69 13.57 5.56
C LYS A 244 -11.76 14.71 5.89
N PHE A 245 -10.45 14.45 5.98
CA PHE A 245 -9.46 15.47 6.20
C PHE A 245 -9.47 16.51 5.07
N VAL A 246 -9.37 16.06 3.81
CA VAL A 246 -9.36 16.93 2.62
C VAL A 246 -10.64 17.75 2.53
N GLU A 247 -11.81 17.13 2.71
CA GLU A 247 -13.09 17.84 2.73
C GLU A 247 -13.12 18.95 3.79
N ARG A 248 -12.60 18.66 4.98
CA ARG A 248 -12.57 19.63 6.08
C ARG A 248 -11.62 20.78 5.81
N GLU A 249 -10.45 20.52 5.24
CA GLU A 249 -9.52 21.58 4.84
C GLU A 249 -10.14 22.49 3.79
N GLY A 250 -10.84 21.93 2.80
CA GLY A 250 -11.60 22.70 1.81
C GLY A 250 -12.66 23.59 2.45
N ARG A 251 -13.47 23.07 3.39
CA ARG A 251 -14.46 23.86 4.15
C ARG A 251 -13.83 24.99 4.98
N ARG A 252 -12.58 24.82 5.40
CA ARG A 252 -11.82 25.80 6.19
C ARG A 252 -11.06 26.81 5.33
N GLY A 253 -11.03 26.63 4.01
CA GLY A 253 -10.23 27.46 3.10
C GLY A 253 -8.72 27.26 3.26
N ASN A 254 -8.29 26.11 3.80
CA ASN A 254 -6.87 25.76 3.86
C ASN A 254 -6.38 25.32 2.48
N SER A 255 -5.15 25.70 2.14
CA SER A 255 -4.53 25.35 0.87
C SER A 255 -3.07 24.91 1.02
N TYR A 256 -2.61 24.13 0.04
CA TYR A 256 -1.31 23.48 0.02
C TYR A 256 -0.62 23.69 -1.33
N ASP A 257 0.69 23.87 -1.29
CA ASP A 257 1.51 24.06 -2.47
C ASP A 257 1.87 22.71 -3.11
N ILE A 258 2.08 21.68 -2.29
CA ILE A 258 2.35 20.31 -2.75
C ILE A 258 1.40 19.36 -2.06
N VAL A 259 0.76 18.48 -2.82
CA VAL A 259 -0.04 17.37 -2.30
C VAL A 259 0.55 16.05 -2.77
N LEU A 260 0.91 15.18 -1.81
CA LEU A 260 1.25 13.78 -2.05
C LEU A 260 0.07 12.90 -1.65
N LEU A 261 -0.23 11.93 -2.51
CA LEU A 261 -1.35 11.00 -2.37
C LEU A 261 -0.86 9.58 -2.65
N ASP A 262 -0.77 8.74 -1.62
CA ASP A 262 -0.35 7.33 -1.74
C ASP A 262 -1.42 6.34 -1.21
N PRO A 263 -2.63 6.32 -1.81
CA PRO A 263 -3.72 5.54 -1.29
C PRO A 263 -3.51 4.03 -1.50
N PRO A 264 -3.88 3.19 -0.53
CA PRO A 264 -3.88 1.75 -0.71
C PRO A 264 -5.00 1.31 -1.66
N ALA A 265 -4.96 0.06 -2.12
CA ALA A 265 -6.04 -0.51 -2.93
C ALA A 265 -7.36 -0.58 -2.13
N PHE A 266 -7.27 -1.00 -0.87
CA PHE A 266 -8.34 -1.03 0.10
C PHE A 266 -7.87 -0.41 1.42
N GLY A 267 -8.76 0.20 2.18
CA GLY A 267 -8.37 0.77 3.46
C GLY A 267 -9.56 1.05 4.36
N ARG A 268 -9.26 1.37 5.62
CA ARG A 268 -10.26 1.84 6.57
C ARG A 268 -9.79 3.07 7.33
N GLY A 269 -10.68 4.06 7.43
CA GLY A 269 -10.51 5.20 8.31
C GLY A 269 -10.62 4.81 9.79
N PRO A 270 -10.23 5.70 10.72
CA PRO A 270 -10.23 5.40 12.17
C PRO A 270 -11.62 5.09 12.74
N LYS A 271 -12.70 5.53 12.08
CA LYS A 271 -14.09 5.27 12.50
C LYS A 271 -14.77 4.24 11.60
N GLY A 272 -14.00 3.47 10.83
CA GLY A 272 -14.50 2.42 9.95
C GLY A 272 -14.98 2.90 8.59
N GLU A 273 -14.67 4.14 8.20
CA GLU A 273 -14.85 4.63 6.83
C GLU A 273 -14.17 3.67 5.86
N VAL A 274 -14.84 3.29 4.76
CA VAL A 274 -14.26 2.35 3.79
C VAL A 274 -13.59 3.15 2.68
N TRP A 275 -12.34 2.80 2.38
CA TRP A 275 -11.61 3.28 1.22
C TRP A 275 -11.48 2.14 0.21
N GLN A 276 -11.84 2.42 -1.05
CA GLN A 276 -11.60 1.53 -2.19
C GLN A 276 -11.04 2.39 -3.33
N LEU A 277 -9.84 2.07 -3.83
CA LEU A 277 -9.11 2.93 -4.76
C LEU A 277 -9.95 3.34 -5.98
N PHE A 278 -10.50 2.39 -6.74
CA PHE A 278 -11.23 2.69 -7.97
C PHE A 278 -12.55 3.44 -7.75
N GLU A 279 -13.16 3.28 -6.57
CA GLU A 279 -14.37 4.00 -6.21
C GLU A 279 -14.03 5.40 -5.67
N SER A 280 -13.05 5.54 -4.80
CA SER A 280 -12.86 6.76 -4.01
C SER A 280 -11.89 7.75 -4.65
N LEU A 281 -10.98 7.28 -5.51
CA LEU A 281 -9.90 8.08 -6.06
C LEU A 281 -10.37 9.30 -6.89
N PRO A 282 -11.42 9.22 -7.75
CA PRO A 282 -11.89 10.39 -8.49
C PRO A 282 -12.31 11.57 -7.58
N ALA A 283 -13.03 11.28 -6.49
CA ALA A 283 -13.43 12.28 -5.51
C ALA A 283 -12.24 12.79 -4.70
N MET A 284 -11.29 11.92 -4.35
CA MET A 284 -10.05 12.31 -3.67
C MET A 284 -9.23 13.32 -4.48
N VAL A 285 -8.96 13.03 -5.76
CA VAL A 285 -8.17 13.91 -6.63
C VAL A 285 -8.90 15.25 -6.84
N ALA A 286 -10.23 15.23 -6.98
CA ALA A 286 -11.03 16.45 -7.04
C ALA A 286 -10.94 17.29 -5.76
N GLY A 287 -11.01 16.65 -4.59
CA GLY A 287 -10.84 17.30 -3.29
C GLY A 287 -9.42 17.89 -3.14
N CYS A 288 -8.39 17.15 -3.53
CA CYS A 288 -7.01 17.60 -3.52
C CYS A 288 -6.81 18.83 -4.40
N ARG A 289 -7.39 18.86 -5.61
CA ARG A 289 -7.36 20.04 -6.48
C ARG A 289 -7.98 21.26 -5.81
N ALA A 290 -9.10 21.08 -5.12
CA ALA A 290 -9.82 22.17 -4.47
C ALA A 290 -9.06 22.82 -3.30
N ILE A 291 -8.05 22.13 -2.77
CA ILE A 291 -7.18 22.62 -1.69
C ILE A 291 -5.75 22.92 -2.16
N LEU A 292 -5.51 23.01 -3.47
CA LEU A 292 -4.25 23.57 -3.97
C LEU A 292 -4.21 25.09 -3.72
N SER A 293 -3.02 25.61 -3.46
CA SER A 293 -2.77 27.05 -3.32
C SER A 293 -2.89 27.78 -4.66
N ASP A 294 -2.82 29.11 -4.62
CA ASP A 294 -2.82 29.95 -5.83
C ASP A 294 -1.53 29.78 -6.67
N LYS A 295 -0.46 29.25 -6.07
CA LYS A 295 0.84 29.01 -6.70
C LYS A 295 1.33 27.59 -6.41
N PRO A 296 0.55 26.55 -6.74
CA PRO A 296 0.90 25.19 -6.38
C PRO A 296 2.16 24.77 -7.14
N LEU A 297 2.93 23.85 -6.57
CA LEU A 297 4.17 23.33 -7.14
C LEU A 297 4.01 21.92 -7.69
N ALA A 298 3.18 21.07 -7.06
CA ALA A 298 2.92 19.73 -7.56
C ALA A 298 1.69 19.07 -6.92
N MET A 299 1.10 18.13 -7.66
CA MET A 299 0.29 17.06 -7.09
C MET A 299 0.86 15.72 -7.55
N VAL A 300 1.18 14.83 -6.60
CA VAL A 300 1.76 13.51 -6.89
C VAL A 300 0.81 12.43 -6.37
N LEU A 301 0.40 11.53 -7.26
CA LEU A 301 -0.35 10.33 -6.94
C LEU A 301 0.52 9.11 -7.21
N THR A 302 0.67 8.22 -6.22
CA THR A 302 1.27 6.89 -6.38
C THR A 302 0.23 5.81 -6.10
N ALA A 303 0.35 4.65 -6.73
CA ALA A 303 -0.56 3.54 -6.53
C ALA A 303 0.13 2.19 -6.71
N TYR A 304 0.04 1.31 -5.70
CA TYR A 304 0.60 -0.05 -5.74
C TYR A 304 -0.36 -1.10 -6.36
N SER A 305 -1.54 -0.68 -6.83
CA SER A 305 -2.50 -1.55 -7.51
C SER A 305 -2.09 -1.83 -8.97
N ILE A 306 -1.10 -2.71 -9.17
CA ILE A 306 -0.51 -3.07 -10.48
C ILE A 306 -1.54 -3.67 -11.46
N ARG A 307 -2.73 -4.09 -11.01
CA ARG A 307 -3.81 -4.54 -11.92
C ARG A 307 -4.35 -3.43 -12.82
N ALA A 308 -4.13 -2.16 -12.48
CA ALA A 308 -4.44 -1.03 -13.35
C ALA A 308 -3.21 -0.63 -14.19
N SER A 309 -3.45 -0.04 -15.35
CA SER A 309 -2.40 0.66 -16.09
C SER A 309 -2.21 2.07 -15.54
N PHE A 310 -0.99 2.60 -15.56
CA PHE A 310 -0.72 4.01 -15.26
C PHE A 310 -1.56 4.96 -16.13
N TYR A 311 -2.01 4.54 -17.32
CA TYR A 311 -2.93 5.30 -18.17
C TYR A 311 -4.23 5.67 -17.45
N ALA A 312 -4.74 4.83 -16.55
CA ALA A 312 -5.97 5.11 -15.82
C ALA A 312 -5.81 6.29 -14.85
N ILE A 313 -4.75 6.28 -14.04
CA ILE A 313 -4.44 7.37 -13.10
C ILE A 313 -3.91 8.62 -13.83
N HIS A 314 -3.28 8.45 -15.00
CA HIS A 314 -2.90 9.54 -15.88
C HIS A 314 -4.13 10.30 -16.39
N ALA A 315 -5.07 9.59 -16.99
CA ALA A 315 -6.29 10.18 -17.55
C ALA A 315 -7.10 10.91 -16.46
N LEU A 316 -7.22 10.29 -15.28
CA LEU A 316 -7.87 10.92 -14.12
C LEU A 316 -7.16 12.21 -13.72
N MET A 317 -5.84 12.18 -13.48
CA MET A 317 -5.08 13.37 -13.10
C MET A 317 -5.20 14.48 -14.15
N ARG A 318 -5.00 14.14 -15.42
CA ARG A 318 -5.02 15.11 -16.52
C ARG A 318 -6.40 15.75 -16.70
N GLU A 319 -7.47 14.97 -16.62
CA GLU A 319 -8.83 15.52 -16.63
C GLU A 319 -9.06 16.41 -15.41
N ARG A 320 -8.71 15.93 -14.22
CA ARG A 320 -8.92 16.66 -12.98
C ARG A 320 -8.08 17.92 -12.88
N MET A 321 -6.99 18.06 -13.63
CA MET A 321 -6.16 19.28 -13.68
C MET A 321 -6.45 20.19 -14.89
N ALA A 322 -7.54 19.94 -15.64
CA ALA A 322 -7.97 20.80 -16.73
C ALA A 322 -8.11 22.28 -16.32
N GLY A 323 -7.60 23.19 -17.15
CA GLY A 323 -7.61 24.64 -16.90
C GLY A 323 -6.51 25.16 -15.97
N MET A 324 -5.70 24.30 -15.36
CA MET A 324 -4.57 24.72 -14.51
C MET A 324 -3.24 24.87 -15.27
N GLY A 325 -3.23 24.58 -16.57
CA GLY A 325 -2.01 24.56 -17.38
C GLY A 325 -1.03 23.46 -16.93
N GLY A 326 0.25 23.66 -17.20
CA GLY A 326 1.31 22.75 -16.79
C GLY A 326 1.33 21.42 -17.53
N ARG A 327 1.83 20.38 -16.85
CA ARG A 327 2.08 19.06 -17.42
C ARG A 327 1.70 17.95 -16.45
N VAL A 328 1.14 16.87 -16.98
CA VAL A 328 0.99 15.59 -16.28
C VAL A 328 2.01 14.58 -16.80
N GLU A 329 2.81 14.04 -15.90
CA GLU A 329 3.80 13.00 -16.16
C GLU A 329 3.32 11.71 -15.50
N SER A 330 3.37 10.58 -16.22
CA SER A 330 2.88 9.32 -15.65
C SER A 330 3.60 8.10 -16.22
N GLY A 331 3.68 7.07 -15.40
CA GLY A 331 4.28 5.79 -15.74
C GLY A 331 4.47 4.93 -14.51
N GLU A 332 5.61 4.25 -14.44
CA GLU A 332 5.92 3.27 -13.39
C GLU A 332 7.17 3.67 -12.63
N LEU A 333 7.19 3.30 -11.35
CA LEU A 333 8.38 3.26 -10.52
C LEU A 333 8.96 1.85 -10.60
N ILE A 334 10.25 1.77 -10.86
CA ILE A 334 10.98 0.51 -10.92
C ILE A 334 12.17 0.54 -9.96
N ILE A 335 12.50 -0.63 -9.42
CA ILE A 335 13.76 -0.88 -8.72
C ILE A 335 14.62 -1.78 -9.59
N ARG A 336 15.86 -1.37 -9.84
CA ARG A 336 16.84 -2.17 -10.57
C ARG A 336 17.72 -2.96 -9.60
N GLU A 337 17.93 -4.24 -9.92
CA GLU A 337 18.91 -5.07 -9.24
C GLU A 337 20.29 -4.42 -9.24
N HIS A 338 20.94 -4.47 -8.10
CA HIS A 338 22.25 -3.93 -7.85
C HIS A 338 23.32 -5.00 -8.15
N GLY A 339 24.26 -4.67 -9.04
CA GLY A 339 25.36 -5.53 -9.43
C GLY A 339 26.45 -4.75 -10.16
N GLU A 340 27.64 -5.37 -10.30
CA GLU A 340 28.81 -4.76 -10.94
C GLU A 340 28.62 -4.56 -12.46
N ASP A 341 27.78 -5.37 -13.09
CA ASP A 341 27.40 -5.23 -14.50
C ASP A 341 26.16 -4.34 -14.65
N ALA A 342 26.21 -3.40 -15.60
CA ALA A 342 25.20 -2.38 -15.86
C ALA A 342 23.81 -2.90 -16.36
N GLY A 343 23.47 -4.17 -16.12
CA GLY A 343 22.35 -4.88 -16.74
C GLY A 343 21.41 -5.65 -15.79
N GLY A 344 21.43 -5.36 -14.48
CA GLY A 344 20.51 -5.97 -13.52
C GLY A 344 19.03 -5.85 -13.95
N ARG A 345 18.21 -6.86 -13.65
CA ARG A 345 16.77 -6.85 -13.99
C ARG A 345 16.06 -5.78 -13.18
N ALA A 346 14.94 -5.32 -13.70
CA ALA A 346 14.10 -4.33 -13.03
C ALA A 346 12.78 -4.97 -12.59
N ILE A 347 12.31 -4.59 -11.40
CA ILE A 347 10.99 -4.93 -10.87
C ILE A 347 10.17 -3.66 -10.81
N SER A 348 9.00 -3.66 -11.43
CA SER A 348 8.04 -2.55 -11.33
C SER A 348 7.31 -2.61 -9.99
N THR A 349 7.29 -1.52 -9.24
CA THR A 349 6.76 -1.52 -7.87
C THR A 349 5.40 -0.85 -7.80
N SER A 350 5.27 0.30 -8.44
CA SER A 350 4.07 1.13 -8.34
C SER A 350 3.87 1.99 -9.58
N LEU A 351 2.64 2.45 -9.76
CA LEU A 351 2.26 3.43 -10.77
C LEU A 351 2.40 4.83 -10.16
N PHE A 352 2.65 5.83 -10.99
CA PHE A 352 2.53 7.23 -10.57
C PHE A 352 1.88 8.12 -11.63
N SER A 353 1.28 9.20 -11.15
CA SER A 353 0.83 10.33 -11.94
C SER A 353 1.13 11.61 -11.19
N ARG A 354 1.93 12.49 -11.80
CA ARG A 354 2.36 13.76 -11.21
C ARG A 354 1.92 14.90 -12.11
N TRP A 355 1.19 15.85 -11.56
CA TRP A 355 0.97 17.15 -12.19
C TRP A 355 1.97 18.18 -11.65
N VAL A 356 2.54 18.96 -12.55
CA VAL A 356 3.37 20.15 -12.25
C VAL A 356 2.81 21.36 -13.01
N PRO A 357 2.82 22.57 -12.44
CA PRO A 357 2.40 23.80 -13.11
C PRO A 357 3.34 24.15 -14.28
N ALA A 358 2.94 25.15 -15.07
CA ALA A 358 3.71 25.64 -16.23
C ALA A 358 4.95 26.45 -15.86
#